data_AF-A0A0F8Y5J7-F1
#
_entry.id   AF-A0A0F8Y5J7-F1
#
_cell.length_a   1.000
_cell.length_b   1.000
_cell.length_c   1.000
_cell.angle_alpha   90.00
_cell.angle_beta   90.00
_cell.angle_gamma   90.00
#
_symmetry.space_group_name_H-M   'P 1'
#
loop_
_entity.id
_entity.type
_entity.pdbx_description
1 polymer ?
#
loop_
_entity_poly.entity_id
_entity_poly.type
_entity_poly.pdbx_seq_one_letter_code
_entity_poly.pdbx_strand_id
1 'polypeptide(L)' 'MAKRKLTVLDLQKMKDAGDPAVWVTCYDFITAQLAEKAGMDMILVGDSLGMCIYGYDGTIPVTMDQCIYHC' A
#
# COMPACT_ATOMS: atom_id res chain seq x y z
N MET A 1 14.83 -10.26 15.56
CA MET A 1 13.44 -10.31 16.07
C MET A 1 12.54 -9.75 14.96
N ALA A 2 11.41 -10.40 14.66
CA ALA A 2 10.50 -9.90 13.64
C ALA A 2 9.96 -8.52 14.05
N LYS A 3 9.98 -7.54 13.12
CA LYS A 3 9.42 -6.20 13.35
C LYS A 3 7.93 -6.36 13.69
N ARG A 4 7.46 -5.71 14.76
CA ARG A 4 6.03 -5.71 15.12
C ARG A 4 5.24 -5.10 13.95
N LYS A 5 4.20 -5.81 13.48
CA LYS A 5 3.28 -5.27 12.46
C LYS A 5 2.52 -4.08 13.02
N LEU A 6 2.48 -2.98 12.28
CA LEU A 6 1.69 -1.80 12.63
C LEU A 6 0.20 -2.09 12.46
N THR A 7 -0.59 -1.53 13.35
CA THR A 7 -2.05 -1.56 13.30
C THR A 7 -2.58 -0.16 13.01
N VAL A 8 -3.88 -0.05 12.69
CA VAL A 8 -4.54 1.24 12.53
C VAL A 8 -4.41 2.12 13.78
N LEU A 9 -4.41 1.53 14.97
CA LEU A 9 -4.23 2.26 16.24
C LEU A 9 -2.80 2.81 16.40
N ASP A 10 -1.80 2.16 15.80
CA ASP A 10 -0.43 2.66 15.80
C ASP A 10 -0.29 3.85 14.87
N LEU A 11 -0.91 3.81 13.68
CA LEU A 11 -0.94 4.94 12.76
C LEU A 11 -1.63 6.17 13.38
N GLN A 12 -2.70 5.96 14.14
CA GLN A 12 -3.34 7.05 14.89
C GLN A 12 -2.40 7.66 15.94
N LYS A 13 -1.67 6.84 16.69
CA LYS A 13 -0.66 7.33 17.66
C LYS A 13 0.46 8.11 16.98
N MET A 14 0.94 7.66 15.82
CA MET A 14 1.94 8.39 15.03
C MET A 14 1.43 9.78 14.65
N LYS A 15 0.19 9.86 14.15
CA LYS A 15 -0.47 11.13 13.85
C LYS A 15 -0.56 12.05 15.08
N ASP A 16 -0.98 11.52 16.22
CA ASP A 16 -1.12 12.29 17.46
C ASP A 16 0.24 12.78 18.00
N ALA A 17 1.30 12.00 17.78
CA ALA A 17 2.68 12.35 18.13
C ALA A 17 3.35 13.31 17.13
N GLY A 18 2.76 13.54 15.96
CA GLY A 18 3.38 14.29 14.87
C GLY A 18 4.45 13.51 14.10
N ASP A 19 4.53 12.19 14.29
CA ASP A 19 5.43 11.31 13.56
C ASP A 19 4.83 10.98 12.18
N PRO A 20 5.54 11.27 11.08
CA PRO A 20 5.02 11.01 9.74
C PRO A 20 4.98 9.50 9.47
N ALA A 21 3.80 8.99 9.09
CA ALA A 21 3.66 7.65 8.52
C ALA A 21 3.95 7.68 7.01
N VAL A 22 4.72 6.70 6.53
CA VAL A 22 5.16 6.62 5.12
C VAL A 22 4.64 5.34 4.48
N TRP A 23 4.00 5.47 3.31
CA TRP A 23 3.51 4.33 2.53
C TRP A 23 3.76 4.51 1.04
N VAL A 24 3.69 3.38 0.32
CA VAL A 24 3.85 3.31 -1.12
C VAL A 24 2.74 2.46 -1.74
N THR A 25 2.37 2.76 -2.98
CA THR A 25 1.48 1.87 -3.73
C THR A 25 2.21 0.59 -4.10
N CYS A 26 1.49 -0.53 -4.06
CA CYS A 26 2.05 -1.86 -4.27
C CYS A 26 0.99 -2.77 -4.87
N TYR A 27 1.36 -3.58 -5.86
CA TYR A 27 0.40 -4.36 -6.65
C TYR A 27 0.83 -5.81 -6.88
N ASP A 28 1.98 -6.22 -6.33
CA ASP A 28 2.47 -7.59 -6.47
C ASP A 28 3.35 -8.00 -5.29
N PHE A 29 3.61 -9.30 -5.21
CA PHE A 29 4.40 -9.91 -4.16
C PHE A 29 5.83 -9.36 -4.06
N ILE A 30 6.49 -9.11 -5.20
CA ILE A 30 7.90 -8.70 -5.23
C ILE A 30 8.03 -7.29 -4.66
N THR A 31 7.18 -6.37 -5.12
CA THR A 31 7.14 -4.99 -4.63
C THR A 31 6.74 -4.92 -3.17
N ALA A 32 5.84 -5.80 -2.70
CA ALA A 32 5.48 -5.87 -1.27
C ALA A 32 6.66 -6.30 -0.40
N GLN A 33 7.42 -7.32 -0.83
CA GLN A 33 8.62 -7.74 -0.12
C GLN A 33 9.70 -6.63 -0.09
N LEU A 34 9.84 -5.87 -1.17
CA LEU A 34 10.77 -4.74 -1.21
C LEU A 34 10.33 -3.61 -0.29
N ALA A 35 9.03 -3.27 -0.26
CA ALA A 35 8.47 -2.27 0.64
C ALA A 35 8.66 -2.64 2.12
N GLU A 36 8.45 -3.91 2.47
CA GLU A 36 8.70 -4.42 3.84
C GLU A 36 10.19 -4.28 4.22
N LYS A 37 11.10 -4.68 3.33
CA LYS A 37 12.56 -4.54 3.54
C LYS A 37 13.01 -3.08 3.63
N ALA A 38 12.37 -2.18 2.87
CA ALA A 38 12.61 -0.75 2.91
C ALA A 38 12.04 -0.08 4.18
N GLY A 39 11.24 -0.81 4.96
CA GLY A 39 10.74 -0.35 6.24
C GLY A 39 9.50 0.54 6.16
N MET A 40 8.75 0.51 5.05
CA MET A 40 7.48 1.25 4.90
C MET A 40 6.50 0.91 6.05
N ASP A 41 5.71 1.90 6.47
CA ASP A 41 4.74 1.72 7.56
C ASP A 41 3.46 1.02 7.07
N MET A 42 3.12 1.24 5.79
CA MET A 42 1.98 0.63 5.13
C MET A 42 2.24 0.48 3.62
N ILE A 43 1.51 -0.42 2.97
CA ILE A 43 1.40 -0.51 1.50
C ILE A 43 -0.07 -0.31 1.10
N LEU A 44 -0.29 0.23 -0.09
CA LEU A 44 -1.64 0.47 -0.62
C LEU A 44 -1.83 -0.22 -1.98
N VAL A 45 -2.80 -1.13 -2.04
CA VAL A 45 -3.37 -1.60 -3.32
C VAL A 45 -4.46 -0.61 -3.71
N GLY A 46 -4.10 0.35 -4.56
CA GLY A 46 -4.99 1.42 -5.01
C GLY A 46 -5.46 1.25 -6.45
N ASP A 47 -6.52 1.98 -6.83
CA ASP A 47 -7.08 2.04 -8.18
C ASP A 47 -6.11 2.63 -9.22
N SER A 48 -5.03 3.29 -8.79
CA SER A 48 -3.89 3.66 -9.63
C SER A 48 -3.24 2.47 -10.36
N LEU A 49 -3.52 1.23 -9.95
CA LEU A 49 -3.22 0.02 -10.71
C LEU A 49 -3.82 0.05 -12.14
N GLY A 50 -4.92 0.77 -12.35
CA GLY A 50 -5.53 0.94 -13.68
C GLY A 50 -4.55 1.56 -14.66
N MET A 51 -3.84 2.62 -14.25
CA MET A 51 -2.83 3.28 -15.06
C MET A 51 -1.51 2.51 -15.06
N CYS A 52 -1.04 2.10 -13.88
CA CYS A 52 0.30 1.54 -13.72
C CYS A 52 0.45 0.09 -14.20
N ILE A 53 -0.61 -0.72 -14.12
CA ILE A 53 -0.59 -2.16 -14.43
C ILE A 53 -1.41 -2.46 -15.69
N TYR A 54 -2.62 -1.91 -15.79
CA TYR A 54 -3.52 -2.20 -16.91
C TYR A 54 -3.43 -1.21 -18.09
N GLY A 55 -2.69 -0.10 -17.94
CA GLY A 55 -2.47 0.88 -19.01
C GLY A 55 -3.71 1.70 -19.37
N TYR A 56 -4.67 1.83 -18.47
CA TYR A 56 -5.83 2.70 -18.66
C TYR A 56 -5.43 4.17 -18.56
N ASP A 57 -6.19 5.04 -19.23
CA ASP A 57 -5.99 6.50 -19.17
C ASP A 57 -6.37 7.11 -17.81
N GLY A 58 -6.96 6.33 -16.91
CA GLY A 58 -7.37 6.75 -15.59
C GLY A 58 -7.86 5.58 -14.74
N THR A 59 -8.42 5.88 -13.58
CA THR A 59 -8.83 4.84 -12.61
C THR A 59 -10.30 4.45 -12.69
N ILE A 60 -11.13 5.19 -13.44
CA ILE A 60 -12.57 4.92 -13.62
C ILE A 60 -12.87 3.48 -14.05
N PRO A 61 -12.10 2.85 -14.97
CA PRO A 61 -12.41 1.49 -15.42
C PRO A 61 -12.04 0.40 -14.41
N VAL A 62 -11.37 0.72 -13.29
CA VAL A 62 -10.91 -0.28 -12.32
C VAL A 62 -12.08 -0.87 -11.54
N THR A 63 -12.07 -2.18 -11.41
CA THR A 63 -13.08 -2.96 -10.69
C THR A 63 -12.54 -3.46 -9.35
N MET A 64 -13.44 -3.82 -8.43
CA MET A 64 -13.05 -4.43 -7.16
C MET A 64 -12.34 -5.78 -7.35
N ASP A 65 -12.73 -6.58 -8.35
CA ASP A 65 -12.08 -7.86 -8.64
C ASP A 65 -10.62 -7.67 -9.05
N GLN A 66 -10.33 -6.62 -9.82
CA GLN A 66 -8.95 -6.26 -10.15
C GLN A 66 -8.17 -5.86 -8.89
N CYS A 67 -8.73 -5.04 -8.00
CA CYS A 67 -8.06 -4.72 -6.74
C CYS A 67 -7.80 -5.98 -5.89
N ILE A 68 -8.78 -6.89 -5.78
CA ILE A 68 -8.66 -8.14 -5.02
C ILE A 68 -7.56 -9.03 -5.59
N TYR A 69 -7.41 -9.09 -6.92
CA TYR A 69 -6.35 -9.86 -7.57
C TYR A 69 -4.94 -9.37 -7.19
N HIS A 70 -4.80 -8.10 -6.80
CA HIS A 70 -3.53 -7.47 -6.44
C HIS A 70 -3.28 -7.37 -4.91
N CYS A 71 -4.23 -7.80 -4.08
CA CYS A 71 -4.13 -7.82 -2.60
C CYS A 71 -3.46 -9.10 -2.09
#